data_AF-A0A3C0YNE2-F1
#
_entry.id   AF-A0A3C0YNE2-F1
#
_cell.length_a   1.000
_cell.length_b   1.000
_cell.length_c   1.000
_cell.angle_alpha   90.00
_cell.angle_beta   90.00
_cell.angle_gamma   90.00
#
_symmetry.space_group_name_H-M   'P 1'
#
loop_
_entity.id
_entity.type
_entity.pdbx_description
1 polymer ?
#
loop_
_entity_poly.entity_id
_entity_poly.type
_entity_poly.pdbx_seq_one_letter_code
_entity_poly.pdbx_strand_id
1 'polypeptide(L)'
;SSWDKITDALKHTKHHVDIAFVGKYVDLTESYKSLTEALIHAGIHTSSKIKIHYLDSEEIEKSGTKALADMDAILVPGGFGKRGT
;
A
#
# COMPACT_ATOMS: atom_id res chain seq x y z
N SER A 1 -2.66 -20.53 20.08
CA SER A 1 -1.44 -20.58 19.23
C SER A 1 -1.03 -19.17 18.82
N SER A 2 0.21 -18.96 18.37
CA SER A 2 0.63 -17.68 17.76
C SER A 2 -0.20 -17.36 16.50
N TRP A 3 -0.55 -18.39 15.74
CA TRP A 3 -1.39 -18.29 14.55
C TRP A 3 -2.82 -17.81 14.84
N ASP A 4 -3.40 -18.22 15.97
CA ASP A 4 -4.74 -17.78 16.37
C ASP A 4 -4.75 -16.27 16.63
N LYS A 5 -3.68 -15.72 17.23
CA LYS A 5 -3.58 -14.27 17.47
C LYS A 5 -3.51 -13.47 16.18
N ILE A 6 -2.78 -13.97 15.17
CA ILE A 6 -2.67 -13.31 13.86
C ILE A 6 -4.03 -13.32 13.16
N THR A 7 -4.70 -14.48 13.13
CA THR A 7 -6.01 -14.60 12.47
C THR A 7 -7.08 -13.77 13.18
N ASP A 8 -7.04 -13.67 14.50
CA ASP A 8 -7.92 -12.81 15.29
C ASP A 8 -7.66 -11.32 14.98
N ALA A 9 -6.40 -10.88 14.99
CA ALA A 9 -6.01 -9.51 14.66
C ALA A 9 -6.43 -9.09 13.25
N LEU A 10 -6.37 -10.01 12.28
CA LEU A 10 -6.82 -9.75 10.90
C LEU A 10 -8.34 -9.62 10.77
N LYS A 11 -9.11 -10.32 11.62
CA LYS A 11 -10.58 -10.30 11.61
C LYS A 11 -11.16 -9.13 12.41
N HIS A 12 -10.45 -8.69 13.45
CA HIS A 12 -10.93 -7.71 14.43
C HIS A 12 -10.07 -6.43 14.45
N THR A 13 -9.85 -5.85 13.28
CA THR A 13 -9.14 -4.58 13.13
C THR A 13 -9.97 -3.41 13.66
N LYS A 14 -9.32 -2.48 14.38
CA LYS A 14 -9.98 -1.31 15.00
C LYS A 14 -9.88 -0.04 14.16
N HIS A 15 -8.92 0.00 13.25
CA HIS A 15 -8.62 1.15 12.42
C HIS A 15 -8.55 0.75 10.95
N HIS A 16 -8.79 1.70 10.07
CA HIS A 16 -8.59 1.58 8.64
C HIS A 16 -7.56 2.62 8.21
N VAL A 17 -6.64 2.21 7.33
CA VAL A 17 -5.62 3.10 6.77
C VAL A 17 -5.57 2.89 5.27
N ASP A 18 -5.91 3.93 4.52
CA ASP A 18 -5.88 3.98 3.07
C ASP A 18 -4.52 4.54 2.61
N ILE A 19 -3.70 3.69 1.99
CA ILE A 19 -2.34 4.02 1.54
C ILE A 19 -2.33 4.12 0.01
N ALA A 20 -1.96 5.27 -0.52
CA ALA A 20 -1.63 5.42 -1.94
C ALA A 20 -0.24 4.86 -2.21
N PHE A 21 -0.17 3.84 -3.06
CA PHE A 21 1.06 3.28 -3.59
C PHE A 21 1.30 3.86 -4.98
N VAL A 22 2.22 4.82 -5.09
CA VAL A 22 2.42 5.62 -6.29
C VAL A 22 3.66 5.14 -7.05
N GLY A 23 3.48 4.56 -8.22
CA GLY A 23 4.61 4.09 -9.04
C GLY A 23 4.30 4.02 -10.53
N LYS A 24 5.35 3.97 -11.35
CA LYS A 24 5.22 3.86 -12.83
C LYS A 24 4.76 2.51 -13.35
N TYR A 25 4.82 1.49 -12.50
CA TYR A 25 4.50 0.11 -12.86
C TYR A 25 3.54 -0.48 -11.83
N VAL A 26 2.34 0.10 -11.76
CA VAL A 26 1.28 -0.39 -10.87
C VAL A 26 0.74 -1.76 -11.27
N ASP A 27 0.90 -2.14 -12.54
CA ASP A 27 0.52 -3.47 -13.05
C ASP A 27 1.51 -4.59 -12.67
N LEU A 28 2.71 -4.23 -12.20
CA LEU A 28 3.72 -5.16 -11.70
C LEU A 28 3.54 -5.39 -10.19
N THR A 29 2.33 -5.71 -9.76
CA THR A 29 1.96 -5.94 -8.36
C THR A 29 2.90 -6.96 -7.68
N GLU A 30 3.35 -7.97 -8.44
CA GLU A 30 4.28 -9.00 -7.96
C GLU A 30 5.66 -8.45 -7.58
N SER A 31 6.14 -7.37 -8.23
CA SER A 31 7.44 -6.76 -7.91
C SER A 31 7.46 -6.11 -6.53
N TYR A 32 6.29 -5.83 -5.95
CA TYR A 32 6.15 -5.13 -4.67
C TYR A 32 5.55 -6.01 -3.57
N LYS A 33 5.45 -7.32 -3.80
CA LYS A 33 4.85 -8.27 -2.85
C LYS A 33 5.46 -8.17 -1.45
N SER A 34 6.78 -8.09 -1.35
CA SER A 34 7.49 -7.95 -0.06
C SER A 34 7.12 -6.68 0.70
N LEU A 35 6.93 -5.57 -0.02
CA LEU A 35 6.56 -4.28 0.57
C LEU A 35 5.10 -4.30 1.05
N THR A 36 4.20 -4.87 0.25
CA THR A 36 2.79 -5.09 0.63
C THR A 36 2.67 -5.96 1.89
N GLU A 37 3.40 -7.08 1.97
CA GLU A 37 3.38 -7.95 3.15
C GLU A 37 3.92 -7.25 4.40
N ALA A 38 4.98 -6.43 4.26
CA ALA A 38 5.51 -5.64 5.37
C ALA A 38 4.47 -4.65 5.93
N LEU A 39 3.69 -4.00 5.05
CA LEU A 39 2.59 -3.13 5.47
C LEU A 39 1.47 -3.90 6.16
N ILE A 40 1.09 -5.08 5.64
CA ILE A 40 0.09 -5.94 6.27
C ILE A 40 0.54 -6.36 7.67
N HIS A 41 1.82 -6.73 7.84
CA HIS A 41 2.40 -7.07 9.14
C HIS A 41 2.36 -5.89 10.12
N ALA A 42 2.66 -4.67 9.65
CA ALA A 42 2.52 -3.46 10.46
C ALA A 42 1.05 -3.22 10.85
N GLY A 43 0.11 -3.47 9.93
CA GLY A 43 -1.33 -3.43 10.20
C GLY A 43 -1.75 -4.40 11.31
N ILE A 44 -1.31 -5.66 11.24
CA ILE A 44 -1.55 -6.66 12.28
C ILE A 44 -1.04 -6.18 13.63
N HIS A 45 0.21 -5.68 13.69
CA HIS A 45 0.82 -5.19 14.92
C HIS A 45 0.07 -3.99 15.52
N THR A 46 -0.49 -3.14 14.68
CA THR A 46 -1.22 -1.92 15.10
C THR A 46 -2.73 -2.10 15.19
N SER A 47 -3.25 -3.32 14.98
CA SER A 47 -4.70 -3.59 14.86
C SER A 47 -5.40 -2.73 13.81
N SER A 48 -4.70 -2.44 12.70
CA SER A 48 -5.19 -1.63 11.58
C SER A 48 -5.34 -2.46 10.32
N LYS A 49 -6.45 -2.28 9.61
CA LYS A 49 -6.64 -2.85 8.27
C LYS A 49 -6.03 -1.90 7.26
N ILE A 50 -4.93 -2.33 6.65
CA ILE A 50 -4.27 -1.61 5.57
C ILE A 50 -5.01 -1.87 4.26
N LYS A 51 -5.36 -0.80 3.55
CA LYS A 51 -5.90 -0.85 2.20
C LYS A 51 -4.97 -0.10 1.26
N ILE A 52 -4.41 -0.80 0.30
CA ILE A 52 -3.44 -0.24 -0.64
C ILE A 52 -4.17 0.14 -1.93
N HIS A 53 -4.01 1.38 -2.36
CA HIS A 53 -4.51 1.92 -3.61
C HIS A 53 -3.34 2.15 -4.56
N TYR A 54 -3.26 1.36 -5.61
CA TYR A 54 -2.22 1.50 -6.62
C TYR A 54 -2.56 2.66 -7.55
N LEU A 55 -1.70 3.67 -7.62
CA LEU A 55 -1.87 4.85 -8.45
C LEU A 55 -0.68 5.01 -9.40
N ASP A 56 -0.98 5.27 -10.67
CA ASP A 56 0.03 5.56 -11.66
C ASP A 56 0.56 6.99 -11.47
N SER A 57 1.89 7.09 -11.27
CA SER A 57 2.57 8.37 -11.18
C SER A 57 2.40 9.25 -12.42
N GLU A 58 2.31 8.66 -13.63
CA GLU A 58 2.14 9.42 -14.88
C GLU A 58 0.75 10.07 -14.96
N GLU A 59 -0.27 9.41 -14.41
CA GLU A 59 -1.62 9.96 -14.35
C GLU A 59 -1.73 11.09 -13.33
N ILE A 60 -1.02 11.00 -12.20
CA ILE A 60 -0.92 12.09 -11.23
C ILE A 60 -0.20 13.31 -11.83
N GLU A 61 0.85 13.09 -12.63
CA GLU A 61 1.57 14.18 -13.31
C GLU A 61 0.67 14.93 -14.31
N LYS A 62 -0.15 14.20 -15.09
CA LYS A 62 -1.06 14.79 -16.09
C LYS A 62 -2.31 15.41 -15.47
N SER A 63 -2.92 14.72 -14.52
CA SER A 63 -4.28 15.00 -14.01
C SER A 63 -4.28 15.66 -12.63
N GLY A 64 -3.10 15.81 -12.01
CA GLY A 64 -2.92 16.41 -10.71
C GLY A 64 -3.16 15.46 -9.53
N THR A 65 -3.02 15.99 -8.31
CA THR A 65 -2.97 15.20 -7.07
C THR A 65 -4.33 14.86 -6.47
N LYS A 66 -5.44 15.12 -7.19
CA LYS A 66 -6.79 14.93 -6.65
C LYS A 66 -7.05 13.49 -6.18
N ALA A 67 -6.48 12.49 -6.86
CA ALA A 67 -6.59 11.09 -6.48
C ALA A 67 -5.94 10.75 -5.11
N LEU A 68 -5.09 11.63 -4.58
CA LEU A 68 -4.40 11.45 -3.30
C LEU A 68 -5.16 12.09 -2.13
N ALA A 69 -6.22 12.87 -2.39
CA ALA A 69 -6.87 13.71 -1.39
C ALA A 69 -7.49 12.93 -0.22
N ASP A 70 -7.99 11.72 -0.50
CA ASP A 70 -8.68 10.87 0.49
C ASP A 70 -7.76 9.81 1.11
N MET A 71 -6.44 9.90 0.89
CA MET A 71 -5.46 8.90 1.36
C MET A 71 -4.83 9.33 2.68
N ASP A 72 -4.66 8.39 3.60
CA ASP A 72 -4.00 8.64 4.90
C ASP A 72 -2.47 8.72 4.78
N ALA A 73 -1.91 8.03 3.78
CA ALA A 73 -0.48 8.00 3.54
C ALA A 73 -0.15 7.79 2.05
N ILE A 74 1.05 8.22 1.67
CA ILE A 74 1.61 8.02 0.33
C ILE A 74 2.91 7.24 0.46
N LEU A 75 3.01 6.13 -0.27
CA LEU A 75 4.19 5.30 -0.42
C LEU A 75 4.70 5.41 -1.86
N VAL A 76 5.92 5.93 -2.02
CA VAL A 76 6.63 6.00 -3.31
C VAL A 76 7.77 4.97 -3.26
N PRO A 77 7.66 3.81 -3.91
CA PRO A 77 8.72 2.81 -3.94
C PRO A 77 9.85 3.24 -4.88
N GLY A 78 11.00 2.57 -4.78
CA GLY A 78 12.03 2.65 -5.81
C GLY A 78 11.49 2.15 -7.17
N GLY A 79 11.87 2.81 -8.26
CA GLY A 79 11.46 2.40 -9.59
C GLY A 79 12.28 1.23 -10.13
N PHE A 80 11.61 0.32 -10.84
CA PHE A 80 12.25 -0.77 -11.58
C PHE A 80 12.35 -0.43 -13.07
N GLY A 81 13.46 -0.78 -13.73
CA GLY A 81 13.63 -0.65 -15.18
C GLY A 81 13.97 0.76 -15.70
N LYS A 82 14.19 0.88 -17.02
CA LYS A 82 14.75 2.08 -17.69
C LYS A 82 13.89 3.35 -17.60
N ARG A 83 12.62 3.24 -17.22
CA ARG A 83 11.73 4.40 -17.05
C ARG A 83 11.55 4.82 -15.59
N GLY A 84 12.19 4.13 -14.63
CA GLY A 84 12.02 4.35 -13.19
C GLY A 84 13.30 4.61 -12.38
N THR A 85 14.44 4.86 -13.04
CA THR A 85 15.67 5.42 -12.46
C THR A 85 15.86 6.86 -12.89
#